data_AF-A0AAN8PKM6-F1
#
_entry.id   AF-A0AAN8PKM6-F1
#
_cell.length_a   1.000
_cell.length_b   1.000
_cell.length_c   1.000
_cell.angle_alpha   90.00
_cell.angle_beta   90.00
_cell.angle_gamma   90.00
#
_symmetry.space_group_name_H-M   'P 1'
#
loop_
_entity.id
_entity.type
_entity.pdbx_description
1 polymer ?
#
loop_
_entity_poly.entity_id
_entity_poly.type
_entity_poly.pdbx_seq_one_letter_code
_entity_poly.pdbx_strand_id
1 'polypeptide(L)'
;MDELQRNDEFCSRLKQLSPDMRKLFLETVSELYEQESELIIDIIEDCRFEMQQTALSYKDDSDQLRAASRMFEQRRLEEGRSKSRNGTKNSYNDENSVSIRQHRRNKRMAISDSERSASSMSAGTLADYCRSPVPGKKSMRDGTQSLPNTPPLTKTLEEETKAILRNLDKADAQRAEERARQAERLEQRREQRRLRQQERTARAMELLEEALKMDKLMTKDKQRQEAKLREKLEELKRRKGLTPTPLPPPGHLLPEIDN
;
A
#
# COMPACT_ATOMS: atom_id res chain seq x y z
N MET A 1 6.95 -14.85 -13.67
CA MET A 1 7.55 -15.87 -14.56
C MET A 1 6.66 -16.21 -15.77
N ASP A 2 5.36 -16.39 -15.60
CA ASP A 2 4.45 -16.77 -16.69
C ASP A 2 4.41 -15.77 -17.87
N GLU A 3 4.59 -14.47 -17.62
CA GLU A 3 4.63 -13.46 -18.69
C GLU A 3 5.94 -13.51 -19.51
N LEU A 4 7.07 -13.79 -18.87
CA LEU A 4 8.36 -14.00 -19.56
C LEU A 4 8.31 -15.25 -20.44
N GLN A 5 7.60 -16.30 -19.99
CA GLN A 5 7.38 -17.51 -20.78
C GLN A 5 6.42 -17.33 -21.95
N ARG A 6 5.58 -16.29 -21.95
CA ARG A 6 4.69 -15.95 -23.08
C ARG A 6 5.37 -15.09 -24.15
N ASN A 7 6.59 -14.63 -23.90
CA ASN A 7 7.35 -13.84 -24.86
C ASN A 7 8.24 -14.77 -25.72
N ASP A 8 7.82 -14.98 -26.97
CA ASP A 8 8.49 -15.87 -27.92
C ASP A 8 9.93 -15.44 -28.23
N GLU A 9 10.22 -14.14 -28.27
CA GLU A 9 11.60 -13.64 -28.47
C GLU A 9 12.48 -13.97 -27.26
N PHE A 10 11.95 -13.81 -26.05
CA PHE A 10 12.66 -14.16 -24.82
C PHE A 10 12.98 -15.65 -24.78
N CYS A 11 11.99 -16.52 -25.04
CA CYS A 11 12.20 -17.96 -25.09
C CYS A 11 13.21 -18.36 -26.18
N SER A 12 13.19 -17.67 -27.33
CA SER A 12 14.14 -17.91 -28.42
C SER A 12 15.58 -17.55 -28.03
N ARG A 13 15.79 -16.42 -27.35
CA ARG A 13 17.12 -16.02 -26.85
C ARG A 13 17.60 -16.91 -25.71
N LEU A 14 16.69 -17.30 -24.81
CA LEU A 14 16.98 -18.24 -23.73
C LEU A 14 17.45 -19.61 -24.27
N LYS A 15 16.87 -20.06 -25.39
CA LYS A 15 17.26 -21.30 -26.09
C LYS A 15 18.65 -21.23 -26.72
N GLN A 16 19.15 -20.03 -27.04
CA GLN A 16 20.51 -19.85 -27.59
C GLN A 16 21.60 -20.00 -26.53
N LEU A 17 21.27 -19.82 -25.25
CA LEU A 17 22.20 -20.05 -24.15
C LEU A 17 22.47 -21.54 -23.95
N SER A 18 23.71 -21.85 -23.55
CA SER A 18 24.08 -23.18 -23.07
C SER A 18 23.23 -23.57 -21.85
N PRO A 19 23.03 -24.88 -21.59
CA PRO A 19 22.20 -25.35 -20.48
C PRO A 19 22.63 -24.77 -19.12
N ASP A 20 23.93 -24.69 -18.87
CA ASP A 20 24.48 -24.18 -17.60
C ASP A 20 24.23 -22.68 -17.44
N MET A 21 24.46 -21.89 -18.51
CA MET A 21 24.21 -20.45 -18.49
C MET A 21 22.72 -20.13 -18.40
N ARG A 22 21.87 -20.96 -19.02
CA ARG A 22 20.42 -20.86 -18.89
C ARG A 22 19.96 -21.08 -17.46
N LYS A 23 20.51 -22.10 -16.79
CA LYS A 23 20.21 -22.39 -15.38
C LYS A 23 20.61 -21.20 -14.49
N LEU A 24 21.85 -20.72 -14.62
CA LEU A 24 22.36 -19.59 -13.84
C LEU A 24 21.52 -18.32 -14.04
N PHE A 25 21.12 -18.05 -15.29
CA PHE A 25 20.27 -16.92 -15.62
C PHE A 25 18.87 -17.04 -14.99
N LEU A 26 18.25 -18.22 -15.02
CA LEU A 26 16.94 -18.44 -14.42
C LEU A 26 16.99 -18.34 -12.88
N GLU A 27 18.06 -18.80 -12.25
CA GLU A 27 18.28 -18.65 -10.80
C GLU A 27 18.39 -17.17 -10.41
N THR A 28 19.24 -16.40 -11.09
CA THR A 28 19.38 -14.95 -10.83
C THR A 28 18.10 -14.16 -11.09
N VAL A 29 17.34 -14.50 -12.14
CA VAL A 29 16.03 -13.87 -12.37
C VAL A 29 15.04 -14.22 -11.26
N SER A 30 15.07 -15.46 -10.74
CA SER A 30 14.19 -15.87 -9.65
C SER A 30 14.52 -15.15 -8.35
N GLU A 31 15.80 -15.01 -8.00
CA GLU A 31 16.25 -14.23 -6.83
C GLU A 31 15.80 -12.76 -6.93
N LEU A 32 15.86 -12.15 -8.12
CA LEU A 32 15.38 -10.79 -8.34
C LEU A 32 13.86 -10.67 -8.10
N TYR A 33 13.08 -11.67 -8.52
CA TYR A 33 11.64 -11.70 -8.26
C TYR A 33 11.32 -11.86 -6.78
N GLU A 34 12.08 -12.70 -6.06
CA GLU A 34 11.92 -12.87 -4.61
C GLU A 34 12.22 -11.56 -3.87
N GLN A 35 13.36 -10.92 -4.16
CA GLN A 35 13.73 -9.62 -3.58
C GLN A 35 12.69 -8.53 -3.88
N GLU A 36 12.12 -8.51 -5.09
CA GLU A 36 11.05 -7.59 -5.43
C GLU A 36 9.77 -7.89 -4.64
N SER A 37 9.43 -9.17 -4.46
CA SER A 37 8.25 -9.56 -3.72
C SER A 37 8.32 -9.14 -2.25
N GLU A 38 9.48 -9.32 -1.61
CA GLU A 38 9.74 -8.85 -0.23
C GLU A 38 9.59 -7.33 -0.14
N LEU A 39 10.24 -6.59 -1.05
CA LEU A 39 10.14 -5.12 -1.07
C LEU A 39 8.70 -4.63 -1.28
N ILE A 40 7.92 -5.30 -2.13
CA ILE A 40 6.51 -4.93 -2.34
C ILE A 40 5.69 -5.18 -1.09
N ILE A 41 5.95 -6.29 -0.38
CA ILE A 41 5.29 -6.59 0.89
C ILE A 41 5.58 -5.47 1.90
N ASP A 42 6.84 -5.08 2.08
CA ASP A 42 7.23 -4.00 2.99
C ASP A 42 6.50 -2.69 2.66
N ILE A 43 6.42 -2.32 1.38
CA ILE A 43 5.70 -1.12 0.94
C ILE A 43 4.19 -1.21 1.25
N ILE A 44 3.58 -2.39 1.09
CA ILE A 44 2.16 -2.59 1.42
C ILE A 44 1.96 -2.46 2.94
N GLU A 45 2.86 -2.99 3.75
CA GLU A 45 2.82 -2.89 5.20
C GLU A 45 2.96 -1.44 5.67
N ASP A 46 3.90 -0.69 5.11
CA ASP A 46 4.05 0.74 5.36
C ASP A 46 2.78 1.52 5.00
N CYS A 47 2.19 1.26 3.84
CA CYS A 47 0.94 1.90 3.44
C CYS A 47 -0.22 1.55 4.39
N ARG A 48 -0.32 0.31 4.85
CA ARG A 48 -1.32 -0.10 5.84
C ARG A 48 -1.12 0.61 7.17
N PHE A 49 0.12 0.72 7.62
CA PHE A 49 0.46 1.43 8.86
C PHE A 49 0.12 2.92 8.76
N GLU A 50 0.49 3.59 7.67
CA GLU A 50 0.14 5.00 7.41
C GLU A 50 -1.39 5.22 7.41
N MET A 51 -2.16 4.33 6.76
CA MET A 51 -3.62 4.37 6.79
C MET A 51 -4.18 4.19 8.21
N GLN A 52 -3.61 3.28 8.99
CA GLN A 52 -4.04 3.04 10.37
C GLN A 52 -3.76 4.27 11.25
N GLN A 53 -2.60 4.90 11.12
CA GLN A 53 -2.27 6.14 11.83
C GLN A 53 -3.24 7.27 11.48
N THR A 54 -3.58 7.40 10.20
CA THR A 54 -4.53 8.40 9.74
C THR A 54 -5.94 8.14 10.32
N ALA A 55 -6.37 6.88 10.35
CA ALA A 55 -7.64 6.50 10.95
C ALA A 55 -7.70 6.75 12.46
N LEU A 56 -6.60 6.50 13.18
CA LEU A 56 -6.48 6.82 14.61
C LEU A 56 -6.56 8.33 14.85
N SER A 57 -5.87 9.14 14.03
CA SER A 57 -5.95 10.60 14.10
C SER A 57 -7.38 11.12 13.95
N TYR A 58 -8.13 10.61 12.95
CA TYR A 58 -9.54 10.98 12.77
C TYR A 58 -10.43 10.57 13.94
N LYS A 59 -10.12 9.44 14.59
CA LYS A 59 -10.87 9.00 15.77
C LYS A 59 -10.64 9.96 16.93
N ASP A 60 -9.39 10.35 17.18
CA ASP A 60 -9.04 11.31 18.24
C ASP A 60 -9.71 12.66 18.00
N ASP A 61 -9.68 13.18 16.76
CA ASP A 61 -10.39 14.41 16.38
C ASP A 61 -11.90 14.30 16.60
N SER A 62 -12.50 13.16 16.23
CA SER A 62 -13.92 12.89 16.46
C SER A 62 -14.28 12.89 17.94
N ASP A 63 -13.44 12.27 18.78
CA ASP A 63 -13.65 12.21 20.21
C ASP A 63 -13.44 13.59 20.87
N GLN A 64 -12.47 14.39 20.40
CA GLN A 64 -12.30 15.79 20.82
C GLN A 64 -13.53 16.63 20.48
N LEU A 65 -14.06 16.52 19.26
CA LEU A 65 -15.28 17.24 18.84
C LEU A 65 -16.49 16.80 19.68
N ARG A 66 -16.61 15.50 19.97
CA ARG A 66 -17.68 14.96 20.82
C ARG A 66 -17.56 15.49 22.25
N ALA A 67 -16.35 15.57 22.80
CA ALA A 67 -16.11 16.15 24.12
C ALA A 67 -16.45 17.64 24.16
N ALA A 68 -16.01 18.41 23.16
CA ALA A 68 -16.34 19.82 23.02
C ALA A 68 -17.85 20.05 22.91
N SER A 69 -18.55 19.23 22.12
CA SER A 69 -20.01 19.28 21.97
C SER A 69 -20.73 19.08 23.31
N ARG A 70 -20.30 18.11 24.12
CA ARG A 70 -20.84 17.89 25.47
C ARG A 70 -20.61 19.09 26.41
N MET A 71 -19.42 19.69 26.35
CA MET A 71 -19.10 20.88 27.15
C MET A 71 -19.97 22.08 26.77
N PHE A 72 -20.22 22.29 25.47
CA PHE A 72 -21.12 23.34 24.98
C PHE A 72 -22.56 23.11 25.43
N GLU A 73 -23.05 21.87 25.35
CA GLU A 73 -24.40 21.53 25.79
C GLU A 73 -24.57 21.72 27.30
N GLN A 74 -23.57 21.32 28.09
CA GLN A 74 -23.53 21.55 29.53
C GLN A 74 -23.56 23.05 29.87
N ARG A 75 -22.74 23.86 29.21
CA ARG A 75 -22.74 25.33 29.38
C ARG A 75 -24.11 25.93 29.09
N ARG A 76 -24.78 25.46 28.02
CA ARG A 76 -26.14 25.92 27.67
C ARG A 76 -27.17 25.57 28.75
N LEU A 77 -27.07 24.39 29.36
CA LEU A 77 -27.93 23.97 30.47
C LEU A 77 -27.67 24.79 31.74
N GLU A 78 -26.41 25.10 32.05
CA GLU A 78 -26.01 25.93 33.19
C GLU A 78 -26.47 27.38 33.03
N GLU A 79 -26.34 27.97 31.83
CA GLU A 79 -26.86 29.30 31.52
C GLU A 79 -28.40 29.37 31.64
N GLY A 80 -29.10 28.31 31.20
CA GLY A 80 -30.55 28.19 31.37
C GLY A 80 -30.99 28.13 32.84
N ARG A 81 -30.23 27.41 33.68
CA ARG A 81 -30.48 27.32 35.13
C ARG A 81 -30.18 28.63 35.86
N SER A 82 -29.12 29.34 35.48
CA SER A 82 -28.76 30.62 36.07
C SER A 82 -29.79 31.72 35.75
N LYS A 83 -30.40 31.69 34.56
CA LYS A 83 -31.49 32.62 34.19
C LYS A 83 -32.81 32.28 34.90
N SER A 84 -33.08 31.01 35.20
CA SER A 84 -34.30 30.60 35.92
C SER A 84 -34.29 30.95 37.40
N ARG A 85 -33.11 31.11 38.04
CA ARG A 85 -33.02 31.33 39.49
C ARG A 85 -33.21 32.79 39.92
N ASN A 86 -33.15 33.74 38.97
CA ASN A 86 -33.42 35.17 39.22
C ASN A 86 -34.85 35.60 38.82
N GLY A 87 -35.71 34.67 38.40
CA GLY A 87 -37.03 34.96 37.84
C GLY A 87 -38.20 34.41 38.64
N THR A 88 -38.18 34.42 39.99
CA THR A 88 -39.43 34.18 40.77
C THR A 88 -39.35 34.80 42.17
N LYS A 89 -39.54 36.11 42.27
CA LYS A 89 -40.12 36.76 43.46
C LYS A 89 -41.00 37.93 43.02
N ASN A 90 -42.26 37.61 42.78
CA ASN A 90 -43.47 38.43 42.90
C ASN A 90 -44.45 38.17 41.75
N SER A 91 -45.39 37.27 42.00
CA SER A 91 -46.74 37.40 41.45
C SER A 91 -47.67 36.68 42.41
N TYR A 92 -48.40 37.49 43.18
CA TYR A 92 -49.58 37.06 43.92
C TYR A 92 -50.70 36.75 42.91
N ASN A 93 -51.47 35.70 43.22
CA ASN A 93 -52.81 35.38 42.74
C ASN A 93 -53.02 35.28 41.22
N ASP A 94 -53.13 34.05 40.69
CA ASP A 94 -54.30 33.69 39.86
C ASP A 94 -54.50 32.18 39.79
N GLU A 95 -55.64 31.71 40.31
CA GLU A 95 -56.11 30.33 40.20
C GLU A 95 -56.90 30.17 38.90
N ASN A 96 -56.24 29.81 37.79
CA ASN A 96 -56.83 29.03 36.68
C ASN A 96 -55.90 29.01 35.47
N SER A 97 -55.24 27.89 35.20
CA SER A 97 -55.14 27.39 33.81
C SER A 97 -54.55 25.98 33.80
N VAL A 98 -55.45 25.04 33.60
CA VAL A 98 -55.21 23.63 33.35
C VAL A 98 -54.66 23.45 31.92
N SER A 99 -53.56 22.69 31.81
CA SER A 99 -53.24 21.73 30.74
C SER A 99 -53.30 22.14 29.25
N ILE A 100 -52.22 22.75 28.69
CA ILE A 100 -51.95 22.70 27.22
C ILE A 100 -50.43 22.68 26.88
N ARG A 101 -49.55 22.06 27.69
CA ARG A 101 -48.11 21.93 27.34
C ARG A 101 -47.54 20.52 27.30
N GLN A 102 -48.33 19.51 27.67
CA GLN A 102 -47.85 18.11 27.72
C GLN A 102 -48.04 17.31 26.41
N HIS A 103 -48.76 17.83 25.41
CA HIS A 103 -49.07 17.05 24.19
C HIS A 103 -48.15 17.25 22.97
N ARG A 104 -47.16 18.15 23.00
CA ARG A 104 -46.29 18.38 21.82
C ARG A 104 -44.97 17.61 21.78
N ARG A 105 -44.64 16.79 22.79
CA ARG A 105 -43.33 16.09 22.83
C ARG A 105 -43.34 14.61 22.41
N ASN A 106 -44.51 14.00 22.15
CA ASN A 106 -44.61 12.57 21.83
C ASN A 106 -44.91 12.23 20.35
N LYS A 107 -44.69 13.15 19.38
CA LYS A 107 -45.06 12.90 17.96
C LYS A 107 -43.94 13.10 16.94
N ARG A 108 -42.71 12.65 17.24
CA ARG A 108 -41.61 12.53 16.25
C ARG A 108 -40.67 11.33 16.49
N MET A 109 -41.21 10.22 16.98
CA MET A 109 -40.54 8.90 16.98
C MET A 109 -41.49 7.90 16.32
N ALA A 110 -41.63 7.98 14.99
CA ALA A 110 -42.27 6.96 14.16
C ALA A 110 -42.19 7.36 12.68
N ILE A 111 -41.06 7.07 12.03
CA ILE A 111 -41.04 6.64 10.62
C ILE A 111 -39.98 5.55 10.57
N SER A 112 -40.45 4.32 10.73
CA SER A 112 -39.80 3.12 10.21
C SER A 112 -39.96 3.09 8.68
N ASP A 113 -39.11 2.29 8.06
CA ASP A 113 -39.27 1.69 6.73
C ASP A 113 -38.78 2.53 5.53
N SER A 114 -37.48 2.40 5.24
CA SER A 114 -37.04 2.23 3.85
C SER A 114 -36.05 1.08 3.79
N GLU A 115 -36.54 -0.04 3.27
CA GLU A 115 -35.78 -1.22 2.92
C GLU A 115 -34.71 -0.94 1.84
N ARG A 116 -33.74 -1.86 1.78
CA ARG A 116 -32.91 -2.23 0.61
C ARG A 116 -31.85 -1.24 0.14
N SER A 117 -30.60 -1.54 0.49
CA SER A 117 -29.68 -2.15 -0.49
C SER A 117 -28.47 -2.76 0.20
N ALA A 118 -28.26 -4.03 -0.11
CA ALA A 118 -27.17 -4.86 0.37
C ALA A 118 -25.84 -4.48 -0.31
N SER A 119 -24.79 -4.36 0.50
CA SER A 119 -23.42 -4.71 0.12
C SER A 119 -22.70 -5.12 1.39
N SER A 120 -22.92 -6.39 1.75
CA SER A 120 -22.20 -7.12 2.77
C SER A 120 -20.76 -7.31 2.30
N MET A 121 -19.83 -6.52 2.84
CA MET A 121 -18.44 -6.97 2.95
C MET A 121 -18.23 -7.45 4.39
N SER A 122 -18.05 -8.76 4.49
CA SER A 122 -17.72 -9.53 5.67
C SER A 122 -16.50 -8.94 6.40
N ALA A 123 -16.77 -8.20 7.48
CA ALA A 123 -15.78 -7.90 8.51
C ALA A 123 -15.76 -9.11 9.48
N GLY A 124 -14.62 -9.81 9.48
CA GLY A 124 -14.35 -10.88 10.42
C GLY A 124 -14.54 -10.41 11.85
N THR A 125 -15.27 -11.22 12.61
CA THR A 125 -15.52 -11.08 14.04
C THR A 125 -14.21 -11.16 14.81
N LEU A 126 -13.77 -10.04 15.37
CA LEU A 126 -12.97 -10.02 16.60
C LEU A 126 -13.80 -9.34 17.68
N ALA A 127 -14.81 -10.07 18.15
CA ALA A 127 -15.45 -9.79 19.42
C ALA A 127 -14.49 -10.21 20.55
N ASP A 128 -14.72 -9.64 21.73
CA ASP A 128 -14.05 -9.90 23.01
C ASP A 128 -12.67 -9.27 23.15
N TYR A 129 -12.60 -8.00 23.57
CA TYR A 129 -11.70 -7.49 24.62
C TYR A 129 -11.94 -6.00 24.84
N CYS A 130 -13.05 -5.62 25.47
CA CYS A 130 -13.23 -4.27 26.04
C CYS A 130 -14.24 -4.28 27.21
N ARG A 131 -13.92 -5.02 28.29
CA ARG A 131 -14.53 -4.76 29.60
C ARG A 131 -13.87 -3.52 30.20
N SER A 132 -14.53 -2.38 30.08
CA SER A 132 -14.15 -1.14 30.75
C SER A 132 -14.47 -1.24 32.26
N PRO A 133 -13.55 -0.96 33.19
CA PRO A 133 -13.90 -0.65 34.56
C PRO A 133 -14.35 0.80 34.66
N VAL A 134 -15.53 1.01 35.25
CA VAL A 134 -16.05 2.31 35.65
C VAL A 134 -15.24 2.82 36.85
N PRO A 135 -14.62 4.01 36.82
CA PRO A 135 -14.17 4.68 38.03
C PRO A 135 -15.30 5.55 38.60
N GLY A 136 -15.51 5.40 39.89
CA GLY A 136 -16.63 5.96 40.63
C GLY A 136 -16.61 7.48 40.78
N LYS A 137 -17.82 7.98 41.04
CA LYS A 137 -18.13 9.35 41.43
C LYS A 137 -17.32 9.75 42.66
N LYS A 138 -16.33 10.63 42.50
CA LYS A 138 -15.81 11.46 43.59
C LYS A 138 -16.40 12.86 43.49
N SER A 139 -17.10 13.21 44.57
CA SER A 139 -17.60 14.54 44.93
C SER A 139 -16.57 15.63 44.67
N MET A 140 -16.85 16.53 43.72
CA MET A 140 -16.15 17.81 43.58
C MET A 140 -16.79 18.82 44.53
N ARG A 141 -15.96 19.26 45.47
CA ARG A 141 -16.19 20.30 46.46
C ARG A 141 -16.17 21.67 45.76
N ASP A 142 -17.01 22.58 46.25
CA ASP A 142 -17.13 23.96 45.80
C ASP A 142 -15.77 24.67 45.66
N GLY A 143 -15.50 25.15 44.47
CA GLY A 143 -14.41 26.07 44.16
C GLY A 143 -14.97 27.18 43.29
N THR A 144 -15.49 28.24 43.93
CA THR A 144 -15.80 29.51 43.27
C THR A 144 -14.50 30.13 42.76
N GLN A 145 -14.13 29.81 41.52
CA GLN A 145 -13.16 30.62 40.78
C GLN A 145 -13.90 31.67 39.97
N SER A 146 -13.66 32.91 40.37
CA SER A 146 -14.02 34.12 39.65
C SER A 146 -13.60 34.05 38.18
N LEU A 147 -14.55 34.36 37.31
CA LEU A 147 -14.40 34.48 35.86
C LEU A 147 -13.22 35.41 35.51
N PRO A 148 -12.35 35.06 34.54
CA PRO A 148 -11.52 36.05 33.88
C PRO A 148 -12.42 36.95 33.03
N ASN A 149 -12.23 38.26 33.18
CA ASN A 149 -12.80 39.35 32.39
C ASN A 149 -13.00 38.95 30.91
N THR A 150 -14.24 38.78 30.49
CA THR A 150 -14.62 38.80 29.07
C THR A 150 -14.48 40.23 28.55
N PRO A 151 -13.66 40.51 27.52
CA PRO A 151 -13.61 41.83 26.92
C PRO A 151 -14.95 42.16 26.24
N PRO A 152 -15.33 43.44 26.16
CA PRO A 152 -16.59 43.85 25.55
C PRO A 152 -16.59 43.51 24.06
N LEU A 153 -17.65 42.85 23.58
CA LEU A 153 -17.91 42.66 22.15
C LEU A 153 -18.18 44.02 21.50
N THR A 154 -17.19 44.53 20.77
CA THR A 154 -17.27 45.79 20.00
C THR A 154 -17.42 45.56 18.49
N LYS A 155 -17.71 44.34 18.04
CA LYS A 155 -17.81 44.00 16.61
C LYS A 155 -19.27 43.81 16.19
N THR A 156 -19.63 44.40 15.06
CA THR A 156 -20.98 44.28 14.51
C THR A 156 -21.22 42.88 13.95
N LEU A 157 -22.47 42.41 13.95
CA LEU A 157 -22.86 41.06 13.49
C LEU A 157 -22.35 40.73 12.08
N GLU A 158 -22.23 41.74 11.21
CA GLU A 158 -21.64 41.62 9.87
C GLU A 158 -20.13 41.34 9.87
N GLU A 159 -19.39 41.89 10.82
CA GLU A 159 -17.95 41.63 10.96
C GLU A 159 -17.69 40.21 11.44
N GLU A 160 -18.54 39.68 12.32
CA GLU A 160 -18.47 38.29 12.76
C GLU A 160 -18.78 37.32 11.62
N THR A 161 -19.82 37.58 10.80
CA THR A 161 -20.12 36.75 9.62
C THR A 161 -18.99 36.77 8.60
N LYS A 162 -18.40 37.95 8.32
CA LYS A 162 -17.22 38.06 7.46
C LYS A 162 -16.00 37.33 8.02
N ALA A 163 -15.81 37.35 9.35
CA ALA A 163 -14.74 36.61 10.00
C ALA A 163 -14.93 35.08 9.89
N ILE A 164 -16.17 34.60 10.07
CA ILE A 164 -16.51 33.18 9.93
C ILE A 164 -16.27 32.69 8.50
N LEU A 165 -16.73 33.44 7.49
CA LEU A 165 -16.52 33.08 6.09
C LEU A 165 -15.02 33.01 5.75
N ARG A 166 -14.22 34.00 6.17
CA ARG A 166 -12.77 33.97 5.97
C ARG A 166 -12.09 32.79 6.67
N ASN A 167 -12.60 32.34 7.82
CA ASN A 167 -12.05 31.19 8.51
C ASN A 167 -12.40 29.88 7.79
N LEU A 168 -13.60 29.77 7.21
CA LEU A 168 -13.99 28.63 6.37
C LEU A 168 -13.13 28.56 5.12
N ASP A 169 -12.96 29.67 4.41
CA ASP A 169 -12.11 29.72 3.21
C ASP A 169 -10.66 29.32 3.52
N LYS A 170 -10.12 29.77 4.66
CA LYS A 170 -8.78 29.37 5.12
C LYS A 170 -8.70 27.88 5.45
N ALA A 171 -9.72 27.33 6.12
CA ALA A 171 -9.75 25.91 6.47
C ALA A 171 -9.85 25.03 5.22
N ASP A 172 -10.64 25.44 4.22
CA ASP A 172 -10.75 24.73 2.95
C ASP A 172 -9.48 24.85 2.10
N ALA A 173 -8.82 26.01 2.09
CA ALA A 173 -7.52 26.19 1.47
C ALA A 173 -6.45 25.28 2.11
N GLN A 174 -6.41 25.19 3.44
CA GLN A 174 -5.51 24.28 4.16
C GLN A 174 -5.78 22.81 3.81
N ARG A 175 -7.06 22.40 3.75
CA ARG A 175 -7.42 21.04 3.31
C ARG A 175 -7.06 20.76 1.86
N ALA A 176 -7.19 21.74 0.98
CA ALA A 176 -6.80 21.60 -0.42
C ALA A 176 -5.27 21.47 -0.57
N GLU A 177 -4.51 22.26 0.19
CA GLU A 177 -3.05 22.19 0.22
C GLU A 177 -2.56 20.86 0.77
N GLU A 178 -3.18 20.33 1.83
CA GLU A 178 -2.82 19.02 2.38
C GLU A 178 -3.13 17.88 1.40
N ARG A 179 -4.26 17.94 0.68
CA ARG A 179 -4.56 17.01 -0.41
C ARG A 179 -3.54 17.11 -1.55
N ALA A 180 -3.11 18.32 -1.91
CA ALA A 180 -2.09 18.52 -2.93
C ALA A 180 -0.74 17.92 -2.50
N ARG A 181 -0.30 18.13 -1.25
CA ARG A 181 0.92 17.51 -0.70
C ARG A 181 0.86 15.99 -0.70
N GLN A 182 -0.30 15.41 -0.39
CA GLN A 182 -0.48 13.96 -0.45
C GLN A 182 -0.44 13.43 -1.90
N ALA A 183 -1.07 14.14 -2.83
CA ALA A 183 -1.04 13.80 -4.26
C ALA A 183 0.38 13.87 -4.84
N GLU A 184 1.14 14.91 -4.49
CA GLU A 184 2.53 15.08 -4.93
C GLU A 184 3.43 13.93 -4.43
N ARG A 185 3.33 13.54 -3.16
CA ARG A 185 4.09 12.37 -2.65
C ARG A 185 3.75 11.08 -3.40
N LEU A 186 2.48 10.92 -3.77
CA LEU A 186 2.01 9.74 -4.49
C LEU A 186 2.50 9.74 -5.95
N GLU A 187 2.54 10.90 -6.59
CA GLU A 187 3.10 11.09 -7.92
C GLU A 187 4.61 10.83 -7.94
N GLN A 188 5.37 11.38 -6.98
CA GLN A 188 6.80 11.08 -6.82
C GLN A 188 7.07 9.58 -6.65
N ARG A 189 6.26 8.88 -5.84
CA ARG A 189 6.37 7.41 -5.70
C ARG A 189 6.08 6.69 -7.04
N ARG A 190 5.12 7.17 -7.84
CA ARG A 190 4.83 6.58 -9.17
C ARG A 190 5.97 6.80 -10.16
N GLU A 191 6.54 8.00 -10.19
CA GLU A 191 7.70 8.31 -11.04
C GLU A 191 8.93 7.49 -10.65
N GLN A 192 9.21 7.38 -9.34
CA GLN A 192 10.30 6.55 -8.84
C GLN A 192 10.12 5.07 -9.23
N ARG A 193 8.88 4.55 -9.21
CA ARG A 193 8.59 3.19 -9.71
C ARG A 193 8.89 3.06 -11.20
N ARG A 194 8.49 4.03 -12.02
CA ARG A 194 8.78 4.02 -13.47
C ARG A 194 10.28 4.05 -13.75
N LEU A 195 11.02 4.94 -13.06
CA LEU A 195 12.47 5.03 -13.18
C LEU A 195 13.16 3.72 -12.78
N ARG A 196 12.82 3.17 -11.60
CA ARG A 196 13.39 1.88 -11.15
C ARG A 196 13.06 0.72 -12.10
N GLN A 197 11.85 0.69 -12.66
CA GLN A 197 11.49 -0.32 -13.64
C GLN A 197 12.34 -0.18 -14.92
N GLN A 198 12.54 1.05 -15.40
CA GLN A 198 13.41 1.32 -16.55
C GLN A 198 14.87 0.92 -16.24
N GLU A 199 15.41 1.29 -15.08
CA GLU A 199 16.75 0.91 -14.64
C GLU A 199 16.93 -0.62 -14.57
N ARG A 200 15.94 -1.36 -14.06
CA ARG A 200 15.96 -2.83 -14.04
C ARG A 200 15.97 -3.42 -15.44
N THR A 201 15.11 -2.92 -16.32
CA THR A 201 15.09 -3.40 -17.71
C THR A 201 16.41 -3.11 -18.42
N ALA A 202 17.01 -1.93 -18.19
CA ALA A 202 18.30 -1.57 -18.74
C ALA A 202 19.42 -2.48 -18.19
N ARG A 203 19.45 -2.73 -16.88
CA ARG A 203 20.45 -3.59 -16.25
C ARG A 203 20.33 -5.05 -16.67
N ALA A 204 19.11 -5.57 -16.80
CA ALA A 204 18.88 -6.92 -17.31
C ALA A 204 19.34 -7.06 -18.77
N MET A 205 19.12 -6.03 -19.60
CA MET A 205 19.62 -5.97 -20.97
C MET A 205 21.14 -5.92 -21.02
N GLU A 206 21.78 -5.13 -20.16
CA GLU A 206 23.24 -5.03 -20.06
C GLU A 206 23.86 -6.39 -19.68
N LEU A 207 23.32 -7.07 -18.67
CA LEU A 207 23.78 -8.41 -18.28
C LEU A 207 23.58 -9.44 -19.40
N LEU A 208 22.48 -9.36 -20.15
CA LEU A 208 22.25 -10.21 -21.31
C LEU A 208 23.31 -9.96 -22.40
N GLU A 209 23.65 -8.71 -22.67
CA GLU A 209 24.70 -8.35 -23.63
C GLU A 209 26.08 -8.83 -23.18
N GLU A 210 26.40 -8.72 -21.90
CA GLU A 210 27.66 -9.21 -21.33
C GLU A 210 27.75 -10.73 -21.40
N ALA A 211 26.68 -11.45 -21.03
CA ALA A 211 26.60 -12.90 -21.16
C ALA A 211 26.79 -13.36 -22.61
N LEU A 212 26.17 -12.66 -23.58
CA LEU A 212 26.36 -12.94 -25.01
C LEU A 212 27.80 -12.66 -25.49
N LYS A 213 28.47 -11.64 -24.95
CA LYS A 213 29.88 -11.38 -25.25
C LYS A 213 30.78 -12.50 -24.71
N MET A 214 30.54 -12.94 -23.48
CA MET A 214 31.29 -14.05 -22.87
C MET A 214 31.06 -15.37 -23.61
N ASP A 215 29.82 -15.69 -23.99
CA ASP A 215 29.51 -16.90 -24.75
C ASP A 215 30.19 -16.92 -26.12
N LYS A 216 30.23 -15.77 -26.81
CA LYS A 216 31.00 -15.59 -28.06
C LYS A 216 32.51 -15.80 -27.87
N LEU A 217 33.06 -15.41 -26.72
CA LEU A 217 34.48 -15.65 -26.41
C LEU A 217 34.73 -17.14 -26.14
N MET A 218 33.90 -17.76 -25.30
CA MET A 218 33.99 -19.18 -24.95
C MET A 218 33.84 -20.09 -26.16
N THR A 219 32.90 -19.79 -27.06
CA THR A 219 32.71 -20.54 -28.31
C THR A 219 33.91 -20.39 -29.25
N LYS A 220 34.49 -19.19 -29.38
CA LYS A 220 35.73 -18.98 -30.15
C LYS A 220 36.90 -19.76 -29.55
N ASP A 221 37.05 -19.76 -28.24
CA ASP A 221 38.13 -20.49 -27.58
C ASP A 221 37.96 -22.01 -27.70
N LYS A 222 36.72 -22.52 -27.59
CA LYS A 222 36.41 -23.91 -27.88
C LYS A 222 36.74 -24.28 -29.32
N GLN A 223 36.34 -23.48 -30.29
CA GLN A 223 36.69 -23.70 -31.71
C GLN A 223 38.20 -23.71 -31.94
N ARG A 224 38.95 -22.83 -31.28
CA ARG A 224 40.43 -22.83 -31.33
C ARG A 224 41.02 -24.09 -30.72
N GLN A 225 40.50 -24.56 -29.59
CA GLN A 225 40.95 -25.81 -28.97
C GLN A 225 40.64 -27.02 -29.86
N GLU A 226 39.44 -27.09 -30.44
CA GLU A 226 39.06 -28.14 -31.39
C GLU A 226 39.94 -28.13 -32.65
N ALA A 227 40.24 -26.96 -33.20
CA ALA A 227 41.15 -26.83 -34.33
C ALA A 227 42.56 -27.34 -34.01
N LYS A 228 43.12 -26.98 -32.85
CA LYS A 228 44.42 -27.49 -32.38
C LYS A 228 44.43 -29.01 -32.20
N LEU A 229 43.33 -29.58 -31.70
CA LEU A 229 43.19 -31.03 -31.57
C LEU A 229 43.11 -31.72 -32.94
N ARG A 230 42.35 -31.17 -33.90
CA ARG A 230 42.29 -31.69 -35.27
C ARG A 230 43.65 -31.63 -35.97
N GLU A 231 44.36 -30.52 -35.85
CA GLU A 231 45.71 -30.37 -36.41
C GLU A 231 46.69 -31.39 -35.84
N LYS A 232 46.70 -31.60 -34.51
CA LYS A 232 47.52 -32.65 -33.87
C LYS A 232 47.16 -34.05 -34.34
N LEU A 233 45.87 -34.34 -34.54
CA LEU A 233 45.43 -35.64 -35.06
C LEU A 233 45.86 -35.85 -36.52
N GLU A 234 45.79 -34.82 -37.36
CA GLU A 234 46.29 -34.86 -38.73
C GLU A 234 47.81 -35.02 -38.79
N GLU A 235 48.55 -34.31 -37.94
CA GLU A 235 50.01 -34.45 -37.85
C GLU A 235 50.39 -35.87 -37.40
N LEU A 236 49.68 -36.45 -36.43
CA LEU A 236 49.86 -37.85 -36.03
C LEU A 236 49.55 -38.83 -37.16
N LYS A 237 48.49 -38.58 -37.95
CA LYS A 237 48.18 -39.41 -39.13
C LYS A 237 49.28 -39.33 -40.19
N ARG A 238 49.80 -38.13 -40.46
CA ARG A 238 50.93 -37.93 -41.41
C ARG A 238 52.21 -38.58 -40.90
N ARG A 239 52.57 -38.39 -39.62
CA ARG A 239 53.78 -38.98 -39.00
C ARG A 239 53.73 -40.50 -38.91
N LYS A 240 52.56 -41.08 -38.64
CA LYS A 240 52.38 -42.54 -38.59
C LYS A 240 52.33 -43.20 -39.97
N GLY A 241 52.37 -42.43 -41.07
CA GLY A 241 52.43 -43.00 -42.42
C GLY A 241 51.28 -43.97 -42.72
N LEU A 242 50.11 -43.79 -42.09
CA LEU A 242 48.89 -44.53 -42.40
C LEU A 242 48.33 -44.03 -43.73
N THR A 243 49.06 -44.35 -44.80
CA THR A 243 48.47 -44.55 -46.11
C THR A 243 47.37 -45.60 -45.94
N PRO A 244 46.16 -45.40 -46.51
CA PRO A 244 45.15 -46.44 -46.48
C PRO A 244 45.75 -47.65 -47.19
N THR A 245 46.10 -48.69 -46.43
CA THR A 245 46.46 -49.97 -47.02
C THR A 245 45.23 -50.41 -47.82
N PRO A 246 45.33 -50.59 -49.14
CA PRO A 246 44.19 -51.03 -49.93
C PRO A 246 43.76 -52.38 -49.36
N LEU A 247 42.49 -52.47 -48.96
CA LEU A 247 41.88 -53.71 -48.51
C LEU A 247 42.15 -54.77 -49.59
N PRO A 248 42.68 -55.95 -49.22
CA PRO A 248 42.86 -57.03 -50.18
C PRO A 248 41.49 -57.40 -50.78
N PRO A 249 41.42 -57.67 -52.09
CA PRO A 249 40.17 -58.00 -52.75
C PRO A 249 39.52 -59.21 -52.08
N PRO A 250 38.19 -59.22 -51.93
CA PRO A 250 37.45 -60.30 -51.29
C PRO A 250 37.49 -61.52 -52.23
N GLY A 251 38.45 -62.42 -52.03
CA GLY A 251 38.62 -63.56 -52.93
C GLY A 251 39.58 -64.67 -52.53
N HIS A 252 40.35 -64.54 -51.44
CA HIS A 252 41.16 -65.67 -50.96
C HIS A 252 40.39 -66.51 -49.94
N LEU A 253 39.66 -67.48 -50.49
CA LEU A 253 39.11 -68.63 -49.79
C LEU A 253 40.24 -69.36 -49.04
N LEU A 254 40.06 -69.52 -47.73
CA LEU A 254 40.78 -70.52 -46.94
C LEU A 254 40.26 -71.91 -47.32
N PRO A 255 41.12 -72.93 -47.44
CA PRO A 255 40.67 -74.30 -47.69
C PRO A 255 39.97 -74.83 -46.45
N GLU A 256 38.82 -75.48 -46.67
CA GLU A 256 38.11 -76.28 -45.69
C GLU A 256 39.07 -77.29 -45.05
N ILE A 257 39.13 -77.26 -43.72
CA ILE A 257 39.73 -78.33 -42.92
C ILE A 257 38.58 -79.28 -42.60
N ASP A 258 38.56 -80.42 -43.28
CA ASP A 258 37.74 -81.57 -42.92
C ASP A 258 38.16 -82.10 -41.54
N ASN A 259 37.18 -82.19 -40.63
CA ASN A 259 37.06 -83.21 -39.58
C ASN A 259 35.64 -83.22 -39.00
#